data_AF-A0A922TP61-F1
#
_entry.id   AF-A0A922TP61-F1
#
_cell.length_a   1.000
_cell.length_b   1.000
_cell.length_c   1.000
_cell.angle_alpha   90.00
_cell.angle_beta   90.00
_cell.angle_gamma   90.00
#
_symmetry.space_group_name_H-M   'P 1'
#
loop_
_entity.id
_entity.type
_entity.pdbx_description
1 polymer ?
#
loop_
_entity_poly.entity_id
_entity_poly.type
_entity_poly.pdbx_seq_one_letter_code
_entity_poly.pdbx_strand_id
1 'polypeptide(L)'
;MTKTKTKPMTITELSRVTGVSGASIAALVKKWKLKPTKTGEYNRKYYSAKDCQRIIDYYSSKSKTGTKTATKTAAKDEIIQTLREQIEDQRHQIDQLNEQLKMAQINLSQSQQLQLRQADQIKRLEEPQEATGDVVSSSSSQDTEESDEDTRMSHKTNEDDQGEAGNLSFFQRLFGKKKKIKF
;
A
#
# COMPACT_ATOMS: atom_id res chain seq x y z
N MET A 1 27.30 -28.18 -45.98
CA MET A 1 25.96 -27.55 -46.05
C MET A 1 24.93 -28.61 -46.39
N THR A 2 24.21 -29.14 -45.39
CA THR A 2 23.16 -30.14 -45.61
C THR A 2 21.88 -29.43 -46.05
N LYS A 3 21.55 -29.52 -47.34
CA LYS A 3 20.27 -29.04 -47.88
C LYS A 3 19.18 -29.98 -47.37
N THR A 4 18.60 -29.68 -46.21
CA THR A 4 17.40 -30.37 -45.74
C THR A 4 16.29 -30.06 -46.74
N LYS A 5 15.83 -31.08 -47.48
CA LYS A 5 14.68 -30.94 -48.36
C LYS A 5 13.48 -30.60 -47.48
N THR A 6 13.08 -29.33 -47.45
CA THR A 6 11.97 -28.85 -46.63
C THR A 6 10.71 -29.56 -47.10
N LYS A 7 10.01 -30.24 -46.17
CA LYS A 7 8.73 -30.89 -46.48
C LYS A 7 7.61 -29.84 -46.44
N PRO A 8 6.48 -30.04 -47.13
CA PRO A 8 5.29 -29.22 -46.92
C PRO A 8 4.84 -29.31 -45.46
N MET A 9 4.68 -28.18 -44.79
CA MET A 9 4.37 -28.09 -43.37
C MET A 9 3.10 -27.27 -43.10
N THR A 10 2.47 -27.53 -41.96
CA THR A 10 1.40 -26.70 -41.41
C THR A 10 1.96 -25.50 -40.63
N ILE A 11 1.11 -24.51 -40.33
CA ILE A 11 1.50 -23.38 -39.47
C ILE A 11 1.96 -23.85 -38.08
N THR A 12 1.32 -24.88 -37.53
CA THR A 12 1.67 -25.43 -36.22
C THR A 12 3.06 -26.07 -36.23
N GLU A 13 3.41 -26.78 -37.30
CA GLU A 13 4.75 -27.35 -37.47
C GLU A 13 5.80 -26.25 -37.67
N LEU A 14 5.49 -25.24 -38.49
CA LEU A 14 6.37 -24.09 -38.68
C LEU A 14 6.62 -23.32 -37.37
N SER A 15 5.61 -23.23 -36.51
CA SER A 15 5.72 -22.63 -35.19
C SER A 15 6.73 -23.37 -34.32
N ARG A 16 6.71 -24.70 -34.34
CA ARG A 16 7.70 -25.55 -33.62
C ARG A 16 9.11 -25.41 -34.17
N VAL A 17 9.27 -25.39 -35.51
CA VAL A 17 10.59 -25.27 -36.16
C VAL A 17 11.22 -23.90 -35.94
N THR A 18 10.41 -22.84 -35.99
CA THR A 18 10.91 -21.45 -35.90
C THR A 18 10.91 -20.88 -34.48
N GLY A 19 10.24 -21.53 -33.53
CA GLY A 19 10.03 -21.02 -32.17
C GLY A 19 9.11 -19.78 -32.10
N VAL A 20 8.41 -19.47 -33.19
CA VAL A 20 7.53 -18.29 -33.30
C VAL A 20 6.07 -18.71 -33.11
N SER A 21 5.25 -17.85 -32.50
CA SER A 21 3.82 -18.14 -32.32
C SER A 21 3.09 -18.39 -33.64
N GLY A 22 2.19 -19.38 -33.65
CA GLY A 22 1.40 -19.71 -34.85
C GLY A 22 0.60 -18.53 -35.40
N ALA A 23 0.14 -17.62 -34.53
CA ALA A 23 -0.55 -16.40 -34.94
C ALA A 23 0.35 -15.45 -35.78
N SER A 24 1.62 -15.30 -35.40
CA SER A 24 2.57 -14.46 -36.15
C SER A 24 2.88 -15.07 -37.51
N ILE A 25 2.99 -16.39 -37.58
CA ILE A 25 3.18 -17.11 -38.84
C ILE A 25 1.92 -17.00 -39.72
N ALA A 26 0.72 -17.13 -39.14
CA ALA A 26 -0.55 -16.95 -39.86
C ALA A 26 -0.70 -15.52 -40.42
N ALA A 27 -0.30 -14.50 -39.66
CA ALA A 27 -0.28 -13.12 -40.13
C ALA A 27 0.70 -12.94 -41.32
N LEU A 28 1.86 -13.59 -41.27
CA LEU A 28 2.84 -13.55 -42.36
C LEU A 28 2.32 -14.25 -43.62
N VAL A 29 1.69 -15.42 -43.46
CA VAL A 29 1.02 -16.16 -44.54
C VAL A 29 -0.03 -15.29 -45.22
N LYS A 30 -0.86 -14.58 -44.44
CA LYS A 30 -1.86 -13.63 -44.97
C LYS A 30 -1.19 -12.46 -45.71
N LYS A 31 -0.12 -11.90 -45.14
CA LYS A 31 0.64 -10.79 -45.73
C LYS A 31 1.27 -11.15 -47.07
N TRP A 32 1.83 -12.36 -47.18
CA TRP A 32 2.46 -12.86 -48.40
C TRP A 32 1.48 -13.56 -49.35
N LYS A 33 0.19 -13.57 -49.00
CA LYS A 33 -0.89 -14.18 -49.78
C LYS A 33 -0.57 -15.63 -50.17
N LEU A 34 0.07 -16.38 -49.27
CA LEU A 34 0.45 -17.77 -49.53
C LEU A 34 -0.78 -18.66 -49.56
N LYS A 35 -0.87 -19.51 -50.57
CA LYS A 35 -1.97 -20.46 -50.72
C LYS A 35 -1.55 -21.84 -50.20
N PRO A 36 -2.44 -22.56 -49.50
CA PRO A 36 -2.16 -23.94 -49.12
C PRO A 36 -2.03 -24.80 -50.39
N THR A 37 -1.00 -25.63 -50.43
CA THR A 37 -0.73 -26.56 -51.55
C THR A 37 -1.59 -27.81 -51.44
N LYS A 38 -1.90 -28.23 -50.21
CA LYS A 38 -2.81 -29.34 -49.94
C LYS A 38 -3.58 -29.08 -48.65
N THR A 39 -4.80 -29.58 -48.62
CA THR A 39 -5.63 -29.65 -47.42
C THR A 39 -5.68 -31.11 -47.00
N GLY A 40 -5.09 -31.43 -45.85
CA GLY A 40 -5.13 -32.79 -45.30
C GLY A 40 -6.37 -33.02 -44.44
N GLU A 41 -6.35 -34.12 -43.68
CA GLU A 41 -7.40 -34.45 -42.72
C GLU A 41 -7.73 -33.28 -41.79
N TYR A 42 -9.01 -33.16 -41.42
CA TYR A 42 -9.53 -32.09 -40.57
C TYR A 42 -9.23 -30.67 -41.09
N ASN A 43 -9.24 -30.48 -42.42
CA ASN A 43 -9.00 -29.19 -43.06
C ASN A 43 -7.63 -28.56 -42.73
N ARG A 44 -6.63 -29.39 -42.41
CA ARG A 44 -5.28 -28.91 -42.12
C ARG A 44 -4.63 -28.36 -43.38
N LYS A 45 -4.28 -27.06 -43.35
CA LYS A 45 -3.64 -26.33 -44.45
C LYS A 45 -2.13 -26.57 -44.43
N TYR A 46 -1.62 -27.21 -45.48
CA TYR A 46 -0.18 -27.39 -45.71
C TYR A 46 0.31 -26.40 -46.75
N TYR A 47 1.45 -25.78 -46.48
CA TYR A 47 2.10 -24.84 -47.38
C TYR A 47 3.24 -25.52 -48.14
N SER A 48 3.58 -24.99 -49.30
CA SER A 48 4.64 -25.54 -50.14
C SER A 48 5.97 -25.54 -49.39
N ALA A 49 6.81 -26.54 -49.69
CA ALA A 49 8.19 -26.61 -49.20
C ALA A 49 8.95 -25.29 -49.38
N LYS A 50 8.78 -24.64 -50.54
CA LYS A 50 9.43 -23.36 -50.87
C LYS A 50 8.95 -22.22 -49.96
N ASP A 51 7.64 -22.17 -49.72
CA ASP A 51 7.02 -21.14 -48.87
C ASP A 51 7.39 -21.35 -47.41
N CYS A 52 7.38 -22.61 -46.94
CA CYS A 52 7.85 -23.00 -45.62
C CYS A 52 9.31 -22.57 -45.40
N GLN A 53 10.20 -22.85 -46.36
CA GLN A 53 11.60 -22.45 -46.26
C GLN A 53 11.74 -20.92 -46.21
N ARG A 54 11.00 -20.20 -47.06
CA ARG A 54 10.99 -18.73 -47.06
C ARG A 54 10.56 -18.13 -45.71
N ILE A 55 9.57 -18.74 -45.06
CA ILE A 55 9.13 -18.35 -43.71
C ILE A 55 10.24 -18.62 -42.68
N ILE A 56 10.87 -19.79 -42.74
CA ILE A 56 11.98 -20.16 -41.85
C ILE A 56 13.14 -19.19 -42.00
N ASP A 57 13.55 -18.88 -43.24
CA ASP A 57 14.66 -17.96 -43.53
C ASP A 57 14.36 -16.54 -43.05
N TYR A 58 13.11 -16.08 -43.20
CA TYR A 58 12.68 -14.77 -42.72
C TYR A 58 12.76 -14.66 -41.20
N TYR A 59 12.31 -15.66 -40.45
CA TYR A 59 12.40 -15.61 -38.98
C TYR A 59 13.82 -15.89 -38.47
N SER A 60 14.60 -16.70 -39.17
CA SER A 60 16.01 -16.97 -38.85
C SER A 60 16.93 -15.77 -39.13
N SER A 61 16.59 -14.93 -40.12
CA SER A 61 17.28 -13.66 -40.36
C SER A 61 16.80 -12.56 -39.41
N LYS A 62 15.50 -12.50 -39.10
CA LYS A 62 14.95 -11.52 -38.15
C LYS A 62 15.49 -11.68 -36.73
N SER A 63 15.82 -12.89 -36.28
CA SER A 63 16.48 -13.10 -34.98
C SER A 63 17.93 -12.62 -34.97
N LYS A 64 18.64 -12.65 -36.12
CA LYS A 64 20.02 -12.20 -36.26
C LYS A 64 20.15 -10.69 -36.50
N THR A 65 19.18 -10.08 -37.16
CA THR A 65 19.11 -8.62 -37.39
C THR A 65 18.32 -7.91 -36.28
N GLY A 66 18.18 -8.54 -35.12
CA GLY A 66 17.39 -8.10 -33.98
C GLY A 66 17.95 -6.90 -33.21
N THR A 67 18.57 -5.92 -33.87
CA THR A 67 18.86 -4.59 -33.30
C THR A 67 17.58 -3.73 -33.25
N LYS A 68 16.48 -4.32 -32.73
CA LYS A 68 15.21 -3.64 -32.44
C LYS A 68 14.73 -3.86 -31.01
N THR A 69 15.55 -4.52 -30.19
CA THR A 69 15.36 -4.62 -28.73
C THR A 69 15.98 -3.44 -27.99
N ALA A 70 16.93 -2.68 -28.58
CA ALA A 70 17.57 -1.56 -27.90
C ALA A 70 16.57 -0.47 -27.46
N THR A 71 15.58 -0.11 -28.29
CA THR A 71 14.57 0.90 -27.95
C THR A 71 13.55 0.43 -26.91
N LYS A 72 13.24 -0.88 -26.86
CA LYS A 72 12.35 -1.43 -25.82
C LYS A 72 13.06 -1.69 -24.49
N THR A 73 14.37 -1.89 -24.52
CA THR A 73 15.19 -2.02 -23.30
C THR A 73 15.48 -0.64 -22.72
N ALA A 74 15.87 0.35 -23.54
CA ALA A 74 16.07 1.73 -23.09
C ALA A 74 14.81 2.32 -22.40
N ALA A 75 13.62 2.13 -22.98
CA ALA A 75 12.38 2.57 -22.35
C ALA A 75 12.07 1.84 -21.03
N LYS A 76 12.51 0.59 -20.86
CA LYS A 76 12.38 -0.13 -19.58
C LYS A 76 13.39 0.38 -18.55
N ASP A 77 14.60 0.69 -18.98
CA ASP A 77 15.64 1.21 -18.10
C ASP A 77 15.29 2.60 -17.58
N GLU A 78 14.71 3.47 -18.43
CA GLU A 78 14.14 4.76 -18.03
C GLU A 78 13.01 4.58 -17.00
N ILE A 79 12.07 3.65 -17.25
CA ILE A 79 10.99 3.35 -16.29
C ILE A 79 11.57 2.85 -14.96
N ILE A 80 12.56 1.96 -15.00
CA ILE A 80 13.23 1.44 -13.79
C ILE A 80 13.90 2.58 -13.02
N GLN A 81 14.55 3.52 -13.72
CA GLN A 81 15.18 4.68 -13.10
C GLN A 81 14.15 5.58 -12.42
N THR A 82 13.05 5.91 -13.11
CA THR A 82 11.97 6.72 -12.49
C THR A 82 11.33 6.04 -11.27
N LEU A 83 11.17 4.72 -11.31
CA LEU A 83 10.64 3.96 -10.16
C LEU A 83 11.61 3.94 -8.99
N ARG A 84 12.93 3.90 -9.25
CA ARG A 84 13.95 3.97 -8.18
C ARG A 84 13.97 5.34 -7.52
N GLU A 85 13.91 6.41 -8.30
CA GLU A 85 13.82 7.79 -7.79
C GLU A 85 12.56 7.97 -6.94
N GLN A 86 11.40 7.49 -7.40
CA GLN A 86 10.16 7.53 -6.62
C GLN A 86 10.26 6.76 -5.30
N ILE A 87 10.91 5.59 -5.28
CA ILE A 87 11.12 4.83 -4.04
C ILE A 87 12.00 5.60 -3.07
N GLU A 88 13.05 6.25 -3.55
CA GLU A 88 13.96 7.01 -2.70
C GLU A 88 13.27 8.26 -2.12
N ASP A 89 12.51 8.99 -2.94
CA ASP A 89 11.71 10.13 -2.49
C ASP A 89 10.66 9.70 -1.44
N GLN A 90 10.00 8.57 -1.67
CA GLN A 90 9.04 8.00 -0.71
C GLN A 90 9.71 7.60 0.61
N ARG A 91 10.92 7.03 0.56
CA ARG A 91 11.70 6.71 1.77
C ARG A 91 12.06 7.96 2.54
N HIS A 92 12.55 9.00 1.87
CA HIS A 92 12.83 10.28 2.51
C HIS A 92 11.59 10.90 3.16
N GLN A 93 10.42 10.83 2.52
CA GLN A 93 9.18 11.28 3.14
C GLN A 93 8.80 10.46 4.38
N ILE A 94 8.97 9.14 4.34
CA ILE A 94 8.70 8.28 5.49
C ILE A 94 9.62 8.64 6.66
N ASP A 95 10.91 8.86 6.41
CA ASP A 95 11.87 9.23 7.44
C ASP A 95 11.53 10.58 8.08
N GLN A 96 11.17 11.58 7.26
CA GLN A 96 10.70 12.89 7.75
C GLN A 96 9.43 12.77 8.61
N LEU A 97 8.45 11.99 8.17
CA LEU A 97 7.22 11.77 8.93
C LEU A 97 7.48 11.03 10.24
N ASN A 98 8.38 10.06 10.25
CA ASN A 98 8.77 9.34 11.46
C ASN A 98 9.47 10.26 12.47
N GLU A 99 10.35 11.16 12.00
CA GLU A 99 10.99 12.15 12.86
C GLU A 99 9.97 13.13 13.47
N GLN A 100 9.02 13.62 12.66
CA GLN A 100 7.92 14.45 13.15
C GLN A 100 7.06 13.72 14.20
N LEU A 101 6.74 12.44 13.96
CA LEU A 101 5.98 11.61 14.89
C LEU A 101 6.73 11.44 16.22
N LYS A 102 8.04 11.18 16.16
CA LYS A 102 8.89 11.07 17.35
C LYS A 102 8.87 12.36 18.16
N MET A 103 9.02 13.51 17.50
CA MET A 103 8.97 14.82 18.17
C MET A 103 7.59 15.11 18.78
N ALA A 104 6.51 14.78 18.07
CA ALA A 104 5.16 14.92 18.58
C ALA A 104 4.92 14.04 19.82
N GLN A 105 5.43 12.81 19.83
CA GLN A 105 5.31 11.89 20.96
C GLN A 105 6.12 12.39 22.18
N ILE A 106 7.32 12.92 21.96
CA ILE A 106 8.10 13.56 23.02
C ILE A 106 7.33 14.74 23.63
N ASN A 107 6.84 15.66 22.80
CA ASN A 107 6.07 16.82 23.27
C ASN A 107 4.81 16.41 24.03
N LEU A 108 4.10 15.38 23.55
CA LEU A 108 2.92 14.85 24.23
C LEU A 108 3.29 14.29 25.62
N SER A 109 4.36 13.49 25.71
CA SER A 109 4.81 12.93 26.98
C SER A 109 5.23 14.00 27.98
N GLN A 110 5.94 15.04 27.52
CA GLN A 110 6.30 16.19 28.36
C GLN A 110 5.08 16.96 28.84
N SER A 111 4.12 17.22 27.95
CA SER A 111 2.86 17.90 28.31
C SER A 111 2.07 17.12 29.36
N GLN A 112 1.96 15.79 29.20
CA GLN A 112 1.29 14.92 30.17
C GLN A 112 1.99 14.95 31.54
N GLN A 113 3.33 14.87 31.57
CA GLN A 113 4.09 14.97 32.83
C GLN A 113 3.90 16.32 33.53
N LEU A 114 3.87 17.42 32.77
CA LEU A 114 3.62 18.74 33.31
C LEU A 114 2.19 18.87 33.87
N GLN A 115 1.19 18.33 33.17
CA GLN A 115 -0.19 18.30 33.66
C GLN A 115 -0.32 17.50 34.96
N LEU A 116 0.33 16.33 35.05
CA LEU A 116 0.34 15.52 36.27
C LEU A 116 0.99 16.29 37.44
N ARG A 117 2.15 16.92 37.22
CA ARG A 117 2.79 17.75 38.25
C ARG A 117 1.91 18.91 38.70
N GLN A 118 1.24 19.58 37.77
CA GLN A 118 0.34 20.68 38.10
C GLN A 118 -0.87 20.18 38.89
N ALA A 119 -1.45 19.06 38.49
CA ALA A 119 -2.55 18.43 39.22
C ALA A 119 -2.13 18.03 40.64
N ASP A 120 -0.95 17.45 40.82
CA ASP A 120 -0.41 17.10 42.15
C ASP A 120 -0.16 18.34 43.01
N GLN A 121 0.34 19.43 42.43
CA GLN A 121 0.54 20.69 43.13
C GLN A 121 -0.78 21.32 43.55
N ILE A 122 -1.78 21.35 42.65
CA ILE A 122 -3.12 21.84 42.98
C ILE A 122 -3.71 21.02 44.11
N LYS A 123 -3.68 19.69 44.02
CA LYS A 123 -4.19 18.79 45.07
C LYS A 123 -3.55 19.07 46.44
N ARG A 124 -2.23 19.28 46.49
CA ARG A 124 -1.51 19.63 47.73
C ARG A 124 -1.89 21.01 48.29
N LEU A 125 -2.25 21.96 47.43
CA LEU A 125 -2.68 23.31 47.84
C LEU A 125 -4.18 23.36 48.19
N GLU A 126 -4.96 22.42 47.66
CA GLU A 126 -6.40 22.31 47.87
C GLU A 126 -6.75 21.43 49.08
N GLU A 127 -5.81 20.64 49.59
CA GLU A 127 -5.89 20.08 50.95
C GLU A 127 -5.91 21.25 51.96
N PRO A 128 -7.01 21.45 52.70
CA PRO A 128 -7.09 22.55 53.65
C PRO A 128 -6.05 22.33 54.75
N GLN A 129 -5.15 23.30 54.91
CA GLN A 129 -4.51 23.53 56.21
C GLN A 129 -5.65 23.86 57.20
N GLU A 130 -6.15 22.83 57.87
CA GLU A 130 -6.84 22.95 59.15
C GLU A 130 -5.92 23.75 60.07
N ALA A 131 -6.20 25.05 60.18
CA ALA A 131 -5.64 25.89 61.21
C ALA A 131 -6.21 25.43 62.56
N THR A 132 -5.59 24.42 63.15
CA THR A 132 -5.72 24.12 64.57
C THR A 132 -4.44 24.55 65.26
N GLY A 133 -4.59 25.55 66.12
CA GLY A 133 -3.52 26.07 66.94
C GLY A 133 -3.05 25.06 67.99
N ASP A 134 -1.76 25.18 68.29
CA ASP A 134 -1.09 24.95 69.57
C ASP A 134 -1.17 23.55 70.24
N VAL A 135 -0.05 23.22 70.89
CA VAL A 135 0.13 22.19 71.94
C VAL A 135 0.55 20.76 71.53
N VAL A 136 1.83 20.48 71.81
CA VAL A 136 2.41 19.23 72.41
C VAL A 136 2.89 18.08 71.51
N SER A 137 4.23 18.01 71.43
CA SER A 137 5.11 16.91 71.87
C SER A 137 4.68 15.44 71.70
N SER A 138 5.55 14.71 71.00
CA SER A 138 5.95 13.31 71.20
C SER A 138 4.93 12.20 70.88
N SER A 139 5.19 11.41 69.83
CA SER A 139 5.69 10.03 69.99
C SER A 139 5.89 9.32 68.65
N SER A 140 6.99 8.57 68.60
CA SER A 140 7.42 7.53 67.66
C SER A 140 6.36 6.47 67.31
N SER A 141 6.43 5.94 66.07
CA SER A 141 6.43 4.50 65.63
C SER A 141 6.23 4.47 64.08
N GLN A 142 7.16 3.98 63.23
CA GLN A 142 7.32 2.58 62.74
C GLN A 142 5.98 1.86 62.50
N ASP A 143 5.67 1.14 61.42
CA ASP A 143 6.35 0.67 60.21
C ASP A 143 5.24 0.12 59.25
N THR A 144 5.60 -0.04 57.96
CA THR A 144 5.17 -1.09 56.99
C THR A 144 3.74 -1.28 56.44
N GLU A 145 3.73 -1.42 55.10
CA GLU A 145 3.04 -2.41 54.25
C GLU A 145 1.68 -2.09 53.60
N GLU A 146 1.77 -1.76 52.30
CA GLU A 146 1.19 -2.45 51.13
C GLU A 146 0.00 -3.42 51.34
N SER A 147 -1.16 -3.12 50.74
CA SER A 147 -1.98 -4.13 50.05
C SER A 147 -3.00 -3.48 49.11
N ASP A 148 -2.91 -3.85 47.83
CA ASP A 148 -3.97 -3.73 46.83
C ASP A 148 -5.27 -4.41 47.31
N GLU A 149 -6.44 -3.84 46.99
CA GLU A 149 -7.58 -4.68 46.62
C GLU A 149 -8.63 -3.87 45.83
N ASP A 150 -9.05 -4.48 44.72
CA ASP A 150 -10.14 -4.11 43.83
C ASP A 150 -11.44 -3.71 44.57
N THR A 151 -12.14 -2.68 44.08
CA THR A 151 -13.59 -2.57 44.29
C THR A 151 -14.32 -2.30 42.98
N ARG A 152 -14.90 -3.40 42.53
CA ARG A 152 -15.84 -3.57 41.42
C ARG A 152 -17.20 -2.92 41.73
N MET A 153 -17.65 -2.07 40.79
CA MET A 153 -19.02 -1.87 40.28
C MET A 153 -20.12 -1.29 41.20
N SER A 154 -20.74 -0.22 40.69
CA SER A 154 -22.18 -0.09 40.36
C SER A 154 -22.74 1.25 40.82
N HIS A 155 -23.40 2.00 39.93
CA HIS A 155 -24.66 2.68 40.28
C HIS A 155 -25.45 3.07 39.02
N LYS A 156 -26.43 2.21 38.72
CA LYS A 156 -27.81 2.47 38.32
C LYS A 156 -28.22 3.94 38.17
N THR A 157 -28.79 4.31 37.03
CA THR A 157 -29.69 5.47 36.91
C THR A 157 -30.99 5.01 36.27
N ASN A 158 -32.05 4.98 37.10
CA ASN A 158 -33.42 4.95 36.63
C ASN A 158 -33.80 6.36 36.14
N GLU A 159 -34.78 6.34 35.23
CA GLU A 159 -35.50 7.44 34.60
C GLU A 159 -36.03 8.47 35.63
N ASP A 160 -35.98 9.75 35.30
CA ASP A 160 -37.22 10.54 35.12
C ASP A 160 -36.92 11.94 34.54
N ASP A 161 -37.83 12.33 33.66
CA ASP A 161 -37.96 13.57 32.92
C ASP A 161 -38.28 14.75 33.86
N GLN A 162 -37.45 15.80 33.84
CA GLN A 162 -37.89 17.19 34.03
C GLN A 162 -36.79 18.17 33.64
N GLY A 163 -37.14 19.09 32.74
CA GLY A 163 -36.23 20.01 32.10
C GLY A 163 -35.63 21.04 33.04
N GLU A 164 -34.30 21.17 32.99
CA GLU A 164 -33.62 22.45 33.11
C GLU A 164 -32.52 22.51 32.04
N ALA A 165 -32.35 23.70 31.46
CA ALA A 165 -31.51 23.96 30.31
C ALA A 165 -30.04 23.59 30.57
N GLY A 166 -29.68 22.35 30.23
CA GLY A 166 -28.34 21.81 30.37
C GLY A 166 -27.31 22.59 29.57
N ASN A 167 -26.22 22.96 30.24
CA ASN A 167 -25.01 23.52 29.66
C ASN A 167 -24.61 22.78 28.36
N LEU A 168 -24.79 23.43 27.22
CA LEU A 168 -24.33 22.91 25.93
C LEU A 168 -22.82 22.70 25.99
N SER A 169 -22.36 21.51 25.58
CA SER A 169 -20.93 21.20 25.57
C SER A 169 -20.16 22.19 24.69
N PHE A 170 -18.91 22.48 25.07
CA PHE A 170 -18.05 23.45 24.38
C PHE A 170 -18.01 23.23 22.86
N PHE A 171 -17.97 21.98 22.40
CA PHE A 171 -17.99 21.63 20.98
C PHE A 171 -19.33 21.92 20.30
N GLN A 172 -20.43 21.71 21.01
CA GLN A 172 -21.77 22.02 20.49
C GLN A 172 -21.97 23.54 20.36
N ARG A 173 -21.32 24.33 21.21
CA ARG A 173 -21.29 25.81 21.10
C ARG A 173 -20.47 26.29 19.91
N LEU A 174 -19.33 25.64 19.60
CA LEU A 174 -18.47 26.02 18.49
C LEU A 174 -19.01 25.59 17.12
N PHE A 175 -19.62 24.40 17.03
CA PHE A 175 -19.94 23.78 15.74
C PHE A 175 -21.43 23.47 15.54
N GLY A 176 -22.28 23.72 16.54
CA GLY A 176 -23.68 23.28 16.53
C GLY A 176 -24.65 24.10 15.66
N LYS A 177 -24.27 25.26 15.14
CA LYS A 177 -25.18 26.07 14.29
C LYS A 177 -25.02 25.73 12.81
N LYS A 178 -25.66 24.64 12.37
CA LYS A 178 -25.97 24.42 10.95
C LYS A 178 -27.07 25.40 10.51
N LYS A 179 -26.70 26.52 9.87
CA LYS A 179 -27.66 27.39 9.19
C LYS A 179 -28.22 26.65 7.96
N LYS A 180 -29.53 26.40 7.93
CA LYS A 180 -30.24 25.96 6.71
C LYS A 180 -30.20 27.11 5.70
N ILE A 181 -29.42 26.96 4.64
CA ILE A 181 -29.48 27.81 3.46
C ILE A 181 -30.74 27.38 2.69
N LYS A 182 -31.73 28.26 2.58
CA LYS A 182 -32.83 28.09 1.63
C LYS A 182 -32.35 28.59 0.27
N PHE A 183 -32.51 27.73 -0.74
CA PHE A 183 -32.35 28.08 -2.16
C PHE A 183 -33.41 29.10 -2.58
#